data_AF-A0A9D6J0X3-F1
#
_entry.id   AF-A0A9D6J0X3-F1
#
_cell.length_a   1.000
_cell.length_b   1.000
_cell.length_c   1.000
_cell.angle_alpha   90.00
_cell.angle_beta   90.00
_cell.angle_gamma   90.00
#
_symmetry.space_group_name_H-M   'P 1'
#
loop_
_entity.id
_entity.type
_entity.pdbx_description
1 polymer ?
#
loop_
_entity_poly.entity_id
_entity_poly.type
_entity_poly.pdbx_seq_one_letter_code
_entity_poly.pdbx_strand_id
1 'polypeptide(L)' 'MRFQCIVSYRSARSKSISTWRTRVQGADIVSATDAVIKKLKRRERHPLTVVGIYVQLQAPEQGK' A
#
# COMPACT_ATOMS: atom_id res chain seq x y z
N MET A 1 -1.04 -0.16 -15.09
CA MET A 1 -1.17 1.20 -14.54
C MET A 1 -0.32 1.35 -13.28
N ARG A 2 0.10 2.57 -12.91
CA ARG A 2 0.87 2.81 -11.69
C ARG A 2 -0.02 3.48 -10.65
N PHE A 3 0.03 3.00 -9.41
CA PHE A 3 -0.76 3.52 -8.31
C PHE A 3 0.13 3.99 -7.17
N GLN A 4 -0.25 5.11 -6.57
CA GLN A 4 0.26 5.53 -5.28
C GLN A 4 -0.66 4.97 -4.19
N CYS A 5 -0.06 4.35 -3.18
CA CYS A 5 -0.79 3.72 -2.09
C CYS A 5 -0.31 4.26 -0.75
N ILE A 6 -1.26 4.48 0.16
CA ILE A 6 -0.99 4.77 1.56
C ILE A 6 -1.70 3.69 2.38
N VAL A 7 -0.94 2.92 3.15
CA VAL A 7 -1.46 1.84 3.98
C VAL A 7 -1.30 2.20 5.44
N SER A 8 -2.42 2.23 6.17
CA SER A 8 -2.44 2.34 7.62
C SER A 8 -2.60 0.94 8.21
N TYR A 9 -1.70 0.54 9.10
CA TYR A 9 -1.68 -0.81 9.68
C TYR A 9 -1.19 -0.78 11.13
N ARG A 10 -1.56 -1.80 11.89
CA ARG A 10 -1.03 -2.08 13.23
C ARG A 10 -0.19 -3.36 13.16
N SER A 11 1.09 -3.25 13.46
CA SER A 11 1.98 -4.41 13.60
C SER A 11 1.84 -4.98 15.02
N ALA A 12 1.91 -6.30 15.20
CA ALA A 12 1.84 -6.93 16.52
C ALA A 12 2.94 -6.43 17.49
N ARG A 13 4.06 -5.92 16.95
CA ARG A 13 5.15 -5.32 17.74
C ARG A 13 4.81 -3.95 18.32
N SER A 14 3.88 -3.21 17.71
CA SER A 14 3.54 -1.83 18.12
C SER A 14 2.07 -1.70 18.48
N LYS A 15 1.77 -1.04 19.60
CA LYS A 15 0.39 -0.67 19.94
C LYS A 15 -0.15 0.48 19.09
N SER A 16 0.70 1.18 18.34
CA SER A 16 0.32 2.33 17.50
C SER A 16 -0.04 1.93 16.07
N ILE A 17 -0.91 2.73 15.44
CA ILE A 17 -1.16 2.67 14.00
C ILE A 17 0.01 3.33 13.28
N SER A 18 0.58 2.62 12.31
CA SER A 18 1.65 3.10 11.44
C SER A 18 1.12 3.31 10.04
N THR A 19 1.69 4.29 9.33
CA THR A 19 1.33 4.59 7.95
C THR A 19 2.52 4.35 7.03
N TRP A 20 2.30 3.67 5.91
CA TRP A 20 3.32 3.40 4.91
C TRP A 20 2.87 3.84 3.52
N ARG A 21 3.67 4.70 2.89
CA ARG A 21 3.44 5.17 1.52
C ARG A 21 4.30 4.37 0.55
N THR A 22 3.72 3.88 -0.53
CA THR A 22 4.45 3.17 -1.58
C THR A 22 3.79 3.33 -2.94
N ARG A 23 4.46 2.81 -3.97
CA ARG A 23 3.90 2.70 -5.32
C ARG A 23 3.89 1.25 -5.76
N VAL A 24 2.85 0.87 -6.49
CA VAL A 24 2.66 -0.46 -7.09
C VAL A 24 2.16 -0.34 -8.53
N GLN A 25 2.35 -1.40 -9.31
CA GLN A 25 1.69 -1.55 -10.60
C GLN A 25 0.48 -2.47 -10.42
N GLY A 26 -0.59 -2.20 -11.19
CA GLY A 26 -1.81 -3.00 -11.22
C GLY A 26 -2.58 -2.75 -12.52
N ALA A 27 -3.47 -3.68 -12.85
CA ALA A 27 -4.42 -3.49 -13.95
C ALA A 27 -5.55 -2.51 -13.54
N ASP A 28 -5.92 -2.54 -12.26
CA ASP A 28 -7.00 -1.79 -11.64
C ASP A 28 -6.72 -1.52 -10.14
N ILE A 29 -7.68 -0.91 -9.43
CA ILE A 29 -7.56 -0.61 -8.00
C ILE A 29 -7.47 -1.89 -7.15
N VAL A 30 -8.17 -2.95 -7.53
CA VAL A 30 -8.24 -4.21 -6.76
C VAL A 30 -6.88 -4.93 -6.81
N SER A 31 -6.32 -5.08 -8.01
CA SER A 31 -4.99 -5.67 -8.23
C SER A 31 -3.88 -4.83 -7.59
N ALA A 32 -3.97 -3.50 -7.62
CA ALA A 32 -3.06 -2.62 -6.89
C ALA A 32 -3.15 -2.84 -5.37
N THR A 33 -4.36 -3.04 -4.84
CA THR A 33 -4.58 -3.31 -3.42
C THR A 33 -3.97 -4.65 -3.00
N ASP A 34 -4.16 -5.72 -3.78
CA ASP A 34 -3.54 -7.02 -3.51
C ASP A 34 -2.00 -6.92 -3.56
N ALA A 35 -1.46 -6.24 -4.57
CA ALA A 35 -0.03 -6.01 -4.71
C ALA A 35 0.55 -5.24 -3.50
N VAL A 36 -0.12 -4.20 -3.02
CA VAL A 36 0.37 -3.43 -1.87
C VAL A 36 0.30 -4.21 -0.57
N ILE A 37 -0.74 -5.02 -0.35
CA ILE A 37 -0.85 -5.89 0.82
C ILE A 37 0.26 -6.95 0.82
N LYS A 38 0.49 -7.61 -0.33
CA LYS A 38 1.60 -8.58 -0.47
C LYS A 38 2.95 -7.93 -0.18
N LYS A 39 3.16 -6.70 -0.66
CA LYS A 39 4.39 -5.94 -0.41
C LYS A 39 4.53 -5.55 1.07
N LEU A 40 3.44 -5.16 1.73
CA LEU A 40 3.43 -4.86 3.17
C LEU A 40 3.76 -6.11 4.00
N LYS A 41 3.14 -7.26 3.70
CA LYS A 41 3.41 -8.54 4.39
C LYS A 41 4.86 -9.01 4.23
N ARG A 42 5.51 -8.71 3.10
CA ARG A 42 6.95 -9.01 2.91
C ARG A 42 7.85 -8.06 3.69
N ARG A 43 7.43 -6.81 3.87
CA ARG A 43 8.17 -5.80 4.63
C ARG A 43 8.10 -6.05 6.13
N GLU A 44 6.90 -6.35 6.62
CA GLU A 44 6.64 -6.58 8.03
C GLU A 44 6.77 -8.06 8.37
N ARG A 45 7.79 -8.41 9.15
CA ARG A 45 8.04 -9.80 9.59
C ARG A 45 7.08 -10.27 10.69
N HIS A 46 6.31 -9.36 11.27
CA HIS A 46 5.35 -9.65 12.32
C HIS A 46 3.93 -9.65 11.78
N PRO A 47 3.00 -10.39 12.43
CA PRO A 47 1.59 -10.29 12.11
C PRO A 47 1.12 -8.84 12.17
N LEU A 48 0.26 -8.45 11.23
CA LEU A 48 -0.27 -7.10 11.14
C LEU A 48 -1.76 -7.11 10.84
N THR A 49 -2.45 -6.07 11.30
CA THR A 49 -3.83 -5.77 10.93
C THR A 49 -3.81 -4.55 10.02
N VAL A 50 -4.31 -4.69 8.79
CA VAL A 50 -4.54 -3.54 7.91
C VAL A 50 -5.77 -2.79 8.42
N VAL A 51 -5.64 -1.49 8.65
CA VAL A 51 -6.72 -0.61 9.10
C VAL A 51 -7.39 0.08 7.91
N GLY A 52 -6.59 0.51 6.94
CA GLY A 52 -7.10 1.18 5.75
C GLY A 52 -6.05 1.27 4.65
N ILE A 53 -6.52 1.31 3.40
CA ILE A 53 -5.68 1.47 2.21
C ILE A 53 -6.30 2.56 1.36
N TYR A 54 -5.53 3.62 1.12
CA TYR A 54 -5.83 4.62 0.10
C TYR A 54 -5.06 4.26 -1.17
N VAL A 55 -5.74 4.24 -2.32
CA VAL A 55 -5.17 3.92 -3.62
C VAL A 55 -5.53 5.02 -4.61
N GLN A 56 -4.53 5.61 -5.24
CA GLN A 56 -4.70 6.66 -6.24
C GLN A 56 -3.98 6.25 -7.53
N LEU A 57 -4.70 6.27 -8.66
CA LEU A 57 -4.08 6.11 -9.97
C LEU A 57 -3.12 7.28 -10.20
N GLN A 58 -1.86 6.97 -10.44
CA GLN A 58 -0.86 7.99 -10.76
C GLN A 58 -1.03 8.33 -12.24
N ALA A 59 -1.43 9.56 -12.53
CA ALA A 59 -1.46 10.05 -13.91
C ALA A 59 -0.05 9.95 -14.51
N PRO A 60 0.08 9.62 -15.81
CA PRO A 60 1.37 9.77 -16.48
C PRO A 60 1.80 11.23 -16.34
N GLU A 61 3.06 11.45 -15.91
CA GLU A 61 3.62 12.80 -15.92
C GLU A 61 3.56 13.27 -17.38
N GLN A 62 2.72 14.27 -17.66
CA GLN A 62 2.73 14.93 -18.95
C GLN A 62 4.10 15.59 -19.07
N GLY A 63 4.95 15.03 -19.93
CA GLY A 63 6.24 15.60 -20.26
C GLY A 63 6.07 17.03 -20.73
N LYS A 64 6.88 17.93 -20.17
CA LYS A 64 7.13 19.25 -20.74
C LYS A 64 7.88 19.12 -22.05
#